data_AF-A0A8T5N6Y7-F1
#
_entry.id   AF-A0A8T5N6Y7-F1
#
_cell.length_a   1.000
_cell.length_b   1.000
_cell.length_c   1.000
_cell.angle_alpha   90.00
_cell.angle_beta   90.00
_cell.angle_gamma   90.00
#
_symmetry.space_group_name_H-M   'P 1'
#
loop_
_entity.id
_entity.type
_entity.pdbx_description
1 polymer ?
#
loop_
_entity_poly.entity_id
_entity_poly.type
_entity_poly.pdbx_seq_one_letter_code
_entity_poly.pdbx_strand_id
1 'polypeptide(L)'
;MRDIGALTADQAMNLPSFFVENKLLITGGDRVDLIFAALNMNTAGIVLTNNILPHPRVIAKADDLKIPIISVHMDTYSTSKAVDKIIAEITPDDDYKKTLIKDMAKANLDLDAILE
;
A
#
# COMPACT_ATOMS: atom_id res chain seq x y z
N MET A 1 -1.59 -6.65 0.34
CA MET A 1 -0.48 -7.56 0.66
C MET A 1 0.78 -6.74 0.92
N ARG A 2 1.68 -7.17 1.83
CA ARG A 2 2.87 -6.40 2.27
C ARG A 2 4.14 -7.21 1.97
N ASP A 3 4.97 -6.75 1.05
CA ASP A 3 6.24 -7.41 0.70
C ASP A 3 7.39 -6.73 1.43
N ILE A 4 8.12 -7.51 2.25
CA ILE A 4 9.18 -7.01 3.14
C ILE A 4 10.54 -7.14 2.43
N GLY A 5 11.25 -6.02 2.30
CA GLY A 5 12.42 -5.75 1.45
C GLY A 5 13.73 -6.53 1.64
N ALA A 6 13.68 -7.84 1.86
CA ALA A 6 14.85 -8.72 1.74
C ALA A 6 14.95 -9.44 0.38
N LEU A 7 13.93 -9.30 -0.46
CA LEU A 7 13.81 -10.01 -1.74
C LEU A 7 14.51 -9.25 -2.87
N THR A 8 15.13 -9.96 -3.81
CA THR A 8 15.51 -9.38 -5.11
C THR A 8 14.26 -9.05 -5.94
N ALA A 9 14.38 -8.19 -6.97
CA ALA A 9 13.26 -7.96 -7.89
C ALA A 9 12.74 -9.28 -8.50
N ASP A 10 13.63 -10.16 -8.94
CA ASP A 10 13.26 -11.48 -9.50
C ASP A 10 12.53 -12.36 -8.49
N GLN A 11 12.96 -12.36 -7.23
CA GLN A 11 12.28 -13.12 -6.18
C GLN A 11 10.89 -12.55 -5.90
N ALA A 12 10.76 -11.22 -5.87
CA ALA A 12 9.48 -10.56 -5.68
C ALA A 12 8.50 -10.89 -6.83
N MET A 13 8.97 -10.93 -8.08
CA MET A 13 8.15 -11.30 -9.24
C MET A 13 7.67 -12.76 -9.22
N ASN A 14 8.23 -13.63 -8.39
CA ASN A 14 7.75 -14.98 -8.19
C ASN A 14 6.72 -15.10 -7.06
N LEU A 15 6.49 -14.02 -6.29
CA LEU A 15 5.50 -14.02 -5.23
C LEU A 15 4.13 -13.59 -5.77
N PRO A 16 3.06 -14.35 -5.52
CA PRO A 16 1.71 -13.93 -5.86
C PRO A 16 1.33 -12.57 -5.26
N SER A 17 1.88 -12.23 -4.08
CA SER A 17 1.71 -10.91 -3.43
C SER A 17 2.03 -9.74 -4.31
N PHE A 18 3.05 -9.90 -5.14
CA PHE A 18 3.61 -8.81 -5.90
C PHE A 18 2.65 -8.36 -7.01
N PHE A 19 1.74 -9.24 -7.44
CA PHE A 19 0.71 -8.96 -8.44
C PHE A 19 -0.62 -8.49 -7.85
N VAL A 20 -0.76 -8.47 -6.53
CA VAL A 20 -1.97 -7.96 -5.88
C VAL A 20 -2.07 -6.45 -6.10
N GLU A 21 -3.26 -5.98 -6.46
CA GLU A 21 -3.55 -4.56 -6.63
C GLU A 21 -3.53 -3.79 -5.31
N ASN A 22 -3.33 -2.48 -5.40
CA ASN A 22 -3.35 -1.57 -4.26
C ASN A 22 -2.42 -2.00 -3.11
N LYS A 23 -1.28 -2.60 -3.46
CA LYS A 23 -0.26 -3.03 -2.49
C LYS A 23 0.63 -1.86 -2.07
N LEU A 24 1.24 -2.01 -0.90
CA LEU A 24 2.25 -1.09 -0.37
C LEU A 24 3.62 -1.80 -0.37
N LEU A 25 4.62 -1.23 -1.03
CA LEU A 25 6.00 -1.73 -0.95
C LEU A 25 6.71 -1.08 0.24
N ILE A 26 7.40 -1.89 1.05
CA ILE A 26 8.26 -1.40 2.15
C ILE A 26 9.68 -1.95 1.91
N THR A 27 10.63 -1.07 1.61
CA THR A 27 12.00 -1.46 1.24
C THR A 27 13.02 -0.37 1.55
N GLY A 28 14.32 -0.67 1.45
CA GLY A 28 15.37 0.35 1.46
C GLY A 28 15.39 1.16 0.16
N GLY A 29 15.75 2.45 0.25
CA GLY A 29 15.86 3.34 -0.92
C GLY A 29 16.95 2.96 -1.93
N ASP A 30 17.90 2.12 -1.52
CA ASP A 30 18.96 1.54 -2.34
C ASP A 30 18.47 0.43 -3.29
N ARG A 31 17.27 -0.13 -3.05
CA ARG A 31 16.68 -1.23 -3.82
C ARG A 31 15.96 -0.75 -5.08
N VAL A 32 16.71 -0.04 -5.93
CA VAL A 32 16.20 0.63 -7.14
C VAL A 32 15.50 -0.34 -8.10
N ASP A 33 16.02 -1.55 -8.26
CA ASP A 33 15.45 -2.63 -9.07
C ASP A 33 14.02 -2.99 -8.65
N LEU A 34 13.85 -3.26 -7.35
CA LEU A 34 12.58 -3.66 -6.76
C LEU A 34 11.58 -2.51 -6.77
N ILE A 35 12.06 -1.28 -6.53
CA ILE A 35 11.23 -0.08 -6.58
C ILE A 35 10.69 0.14 -8.00
N PHE A 36 11.52 0.04 -9.04
CA PHE A 36 11.03 0.16 -10.42
C PHE A 36 10.07 -0.94 -10.79
N ALA A 37 10.33 -2.19 -10.38
CA ALA A 37 9.40 -3.29 -10.60
C ALA A 37 8.03 -2.97 -9.99
N ALA A 38 7.99 -2.50 -8.73
CA ALA A 38 6.75 -2.14 -8.06
C ALA A 38 6.05 -0.93 -8.70
N LEU A 39 6.78 0.11 -9.10
CA LEU A 39 6.20 1.28 -9.78
C LEU A 39 5.49 0.92 -11.08
N ASN A 40 6.00 -0.06 -11.83
CA ASN A 40 5.37 -0.51 -13.08
C ASN A 40 4.23 -1.51 -12.86
N MET A 41 3.85 -1.78 -11.61
CA MET A 41 2.73 -2.61 -11.22
C MET A 41 1.69 -1.78 -10.47
N ASN A 42 0.52 -2.36 -10.20
CA ASN A 42 -0.57 -1.68 -9.49
C ASN A 42 -0.26 -1.50 -7.99
N THR A 43 0.66 -0.59 -7.69
CA THR A 43 1.19 -0.27 -6.36
C THR A 43 0.59 1.05 -5.88
N ALA A 44 -0.04 1.03 -4.71
CA ALA A 44 -0.68 2.20 -4.12
C ALA A 44 0.32 3.20 -3.52
N GLY A 45 1.53 2.74 -3.16
CA GLY A 45 2.56 3.59 -2.58
C GLY A 45 3.82 2.82 -2.20
N ILE A 46 4.87 3.56 -1.88
CA ILE A 46 6.17 3.01 -1.49
C ILE A 46 6.65 3.70 -0.21
N VAL A 47 7.10 2.90 0.76
CA VAL A 47 7.77 3.36 1.98
C VAL A 47 9.24 2.97 1.92
N LEU A 48 10.11 3.97 2.01
CA LEU A 48 11.56 3.82 2.01
C LEU A 48 12.11 3.88 3.44
N THR A 49 12.84 2.85 3.83
CA THR A 49 13.32 2.65 5.21
C THR A 49 14.73 3.18 5.39
N ASN A 50 15.16 3.33 6.65
CA ASN A 50 16.50 3.79 7.04
C ASN A 50 16.92 5.16 6.48
N ASN A 51 15.98 6.02 6.07
CA ASN A 51 16.25 7.32 5.45
C ASN A 51 17.20 7.27 4.24
N ILE A 52 17.22 6.15 3.51
CA ILE A 52 18.01 6.04 2.29
C ILE A 52 17.27 6.77 1.17
N LEU A 53 17.87 7.85 0.66
CA LEU A 53 17.30 8.60 -0.45
C LEU A 53 17.35 7.73 -1.72
N PRO A 54 16.22 7.56 -2.43
CA PRO A 54 16.20 6.77 -3.65
C PRO A 54 16.89 7.52 -4.80
N HIS A 55 17.27 6.77 -5.82
CA HIS A 55 17.85 7.35 -7.04
C HIS A 55 16.86 8.37 -7.69
N PRO A 56 17.32 9.53 -8.20
CA PRO A 56 16.42 10.56 -8.75
C PRO A 56 15.43 10.09 -9.82
N ARG A 57 15.82 9.09 -10.63
CA ARG A 57 14.92 8.46 -11.62
C ARG A 57 13.73 7.75 -11.00
N VAL A 58 13.87 7.19 -9.80
CA VAL A 58 12.75 6.60 -9.05
C VAL A 58 11.74 7.68 -8.68
N ILE A 59 12.23 8.81 -8.17
CA ILE A 59 11.40 9.95 -7.77
C ILE A 59 10.63 10.49 -8.98
N ALA A 60 11.34 10.74 -10.09
CA ALA A 60 10.72 11.20 -11.33
C ALA A 60 9.64 10.23 -11.83
N LYS A 61 9.95 8.93 -11.87
CA LYS A 61 9.00 7.92 -12.33
C LYS A 61 7.77 7.79 -11.42
N ALA A 62 7.97 7.89 -10.12
CA ALA A 62 6.87 7.87 -9.15
C ALA A 62 5.96 9.09 -9.29
N ASP A 63 6.53 10.28 -9.53
CA ASP A 63 5.75 11.49 -9.80
C ASP A 63 4.98 11.40 -11.12
N ASP A 64 5.58 10.86 -12.18
CA ASP A 64 4.90 10.61 -13.46
C ASP A 64 3.67 9.70 -13.28
N LEU A 65 3.83 8.66 -12.46
CA LEU A 65 2.78 7.68 -12.18
C LEU A 65 1.82 8.10 -11.05
N LYS A 66 2.08 9.25 -10.41
CA LYS A 66 1.33 9.73 -9.22
C LYS A 66 1.28 8.70 -8.09
N ILE A 67 2.36 7.94 -7.91
CA ILE A 67 2.52 7.00 -6.80
C ILE A 67 3.29 7.69 -5.67
N PRO A 68 2.74 7.79 -4.45
CA PRO A 68 3.40 8.45 -3.33
C PRO A 68 4.59 7.64 -2.83
N ILE A 69 5.68 8.35 -2.52
CA ILE A 69 6.86 7.82 -1.83
C ILE A 69 7.01 8.51 -0.48
N ILE A 70 7.17 7.72 0.59
CA ILE A 70 7.39 8.21 1.95
C ILE A 70 8.72 7.66 2.44
N SER A 71 9.63 8.52 2.92
CA SER A 71 10.88 8.09 3.57
C SER A 71 10.75 8.13 5.09
N VAL A 72 11.20 7.07 5.76
CA VAL A 72 11.18 6.95 7.22
C VAL A 72 12.54 6.51 7.75
N HIS A 73 12.84 6.89 8.99
CA HIS A 73 14.10 6.54 9.67
C HIS A 73 14.11 5.11 10.21
N MET A 74 12.94 4.49 10.38
CA MET A 74 12.80 3.14 10.92
C MET A 74 13.31 2.09 9.92
N ASP A 75 13.81 0.96 10.44
CA ASP A 75 14.17 -0.18 9.62
C ASP A 75 12.92 -0.87 9.02
N THR A 76 13.13 -1.77 8.07
CA THR A 76 12.05 -2.45 7.34
C THR A 76 11.12 -3.25 8.24
N TYR A 77 11.64 -3.97 9.24
CA TYR A 77 10.83 -4.77 10.14
C TYR A 77 9.98 -3.87 11.04
N SER A 78 10.60 -2.87 11.67
CA SER A 78 9.91 -1.93 12.54
C SER A 78 8.84 -1.13 11.77
N THR A 79 9.14 -0.72 10.54
CA THR A 79 8.20 -0.01 9.66
C THR A 79 7.02 -0.90 9.30
N SER A 80 7.26 -2.16 8.91
CA SER A 80 6.18 -3.11 8.64
C SER A 80 5.29 -3.30 9.86
N LYS A 81 5.87 -3.45 11.06
CA LYS A 81 5.10 -3.58 12.30
C LYS A 81 4.30 -2.33 12.65
N ALA A 82 4.81 -1.13 12.35
CA ALA A 82 4.07 0.10 12.55
C ALA A 82 2.87 0.18 11.58
N VAL A 83 3.07 -0.16 10.31
CA VAL A 83 2.00 -0.21 9.30
C VAL A 83 0.94 -1.26 9.66
N ASP A 84 1.35 -2.42 10.20
CA ASP A 84 0.42 -3.46 10.65
C ASP A 84 -0.50 -3.00 11.79
N LYS A 85 -0.07 -2.00 12.57
CA LYS A 85 -0.85 -1.43 13.67
C LYS A 85 -1.82 -0.32 13.22
N ILE A 86 -1.79 0.09 11.95
CA ILE A 86 -2.72 1.09 11.44
C ILE A 86 -4.11 0.46 11.34
N ILE A 87 -5.04 0.96 12.15
CA ILE A 87 -6.45 0.59 12.11
C ILE A 87 -7.19 1.69 11.35
N ALA A 88 -7.93 1.31 10.31
CA ALA A 88 -8.83 2.24 9.65
C ALA A 88 -10.06 2.45 10.54
N GLU A 89 -10.15 3.62 11.16
CA GLU A 89 -11.32 4.00 11.94
C GLU A 89 -12.40 4.60 11.03
N ILE A 90 -13.67 4.31 11.36
CA ILE A 90 -14.83 4.93 10.73
C ILE A 90 -15.38 5.91 11.76
N THR A 91 -15.23 7.20 11.50
CA THR A 91 -15.75 8.25 12.38
C THR A 91 -17.12 8.73 11.89
N PRO A 92 -17.98 9.25 12.80
CA PRO A 92 -19.29 9.80 12.40
C PRO A 92 -19.21 10.96 11.39
N ASP A 93 -18.06 11.63 11.27
CA ASP A 93 -17.85 12.76 10.36
C ASP A 93 -17.29 12.34 8.98
N ASP A 94 -16.99 11.05 8.78
CA ASP A 94 -16.51 10.52 7.51
C ASP A 94 -17.67 10.32 6.51
N ASP A 95 -18.10 11.42 5.87
CA ASP A 95 -19.21 11.44 4.91
C ASP A 95 -19.02 10.47 3.74
N TYR A 96 -17.78 10.27 3.31
CA TYR A 96 -17.43 9.33 2.25
C TYR A 96 -17.72 7.89 2.67
N LYS A 97 -17.15 7.43 3.79
CA LYS A 97 -17.38 6.06 4.28
C LYS A 97 -18.83 5.85 4.66
N LYS A 98 -19.52 6.85 5.26
CA LYS A 98 -20.96 6.76 5.56
C LYS A 98 -21.79 6.49 4.31
N THR A 99 -21.51 7.20 3.23
CA THR A 99 -22.25 7.04 1.97
C THR A 99 -21.97 5.66 1.38
N LEU A 100 -20.70 5.27 1.30
CA LEU A 100 -20.29 3.97 0.78
C LEU A 100 -20.94 2.81 1.55
N ILE A 101 -20.95 2.86 2.88
CA ILE A 101 -21.58 1.82 3.72
C ILE A 101 -23.09 1.76 3.48
N LYS A 102 -23.78 2.91 3.38
CA LYS A 102 -25.21 2.97 3.08
C LYS A 102 -25.54 2.33 1.73
N ASP A 103 -24.74 2.60 0.71
CA ASP A 103 -24.95 2.07 -0.62
C ASP A 103 -24.69 0.56 -0.67
N MET A 104 -23.63 0.09 -0.01
CA MET A 104 -23.35 -1.34 0.13
C MET A 104 -24.46 -2.07 0.89
N ALA A 105 -24.98 -1.49 1.97
CA ALA A 105 -26.08 -2.05 2.76
C ALA A 105 -27.35 -2.21 1.91
N LYS A 106 -27.77 -1.16 1.20
CA LYS A 106 -28.95 -1.20 0.31
C LYS A 106 -28.82 -2.24 -0.80
N ALA A 107 -27.62 -2.43 -1.34
CA ALA A 107 -27.39 -3.34 -2.45
C ALA A 107 -27.34 -4.82 -2.02
N ASN A 108 -27.06 -5.12 -0.75
CA ASN A 108 -26.74 -6.48 -0.31
C ASN A 108 -27.54 -6.99 0.89
N LEU A 109 -28.32 -6.14 1.59
CA LEU A 109 -29.16 -6.55 2.71
C LEU A 109 -30.62 -6.62 2.30
N ASP A 110 -31.24 -7.76 2.55
CA ASP A 110 -32.68 -7.93 2.51
C ASP A 110 -33.26 -7.48 3.86
N LEU A 111 -33.76 -6.25 3.90
CA LEU A 111 -34.30 -5.67 5.13
C LEU A 111 -35.63 -6.32 5.55
N ASP A 112 -36.38 -6.86 4.59
CA ASP A 112 -37.68 -7.49 4.87
C ASP A 112 -37.45 -8.80 5.63
N ALA A 113 -36.44 -9.59 5.23
CA ALA A 113 -36.05 -10.81 5.94
C ALA A 113 -35.43 -10.58 7.33
N ILE A 114 -34.93 -9.37 7.63
CA ILE A 114 -34.29 -9.04 8.92
C ILE A 114 -35.30 -8.51 9.95
N LEU A 115 -36.41 -7.93 9.49
CA LEU A 115 -37.39 -7.23 10.33
C LEU A 115 -38.63 -8.08 10.68
N GLU A 116 -38.68 -9.35 10.25
CA GLU A 116 -39.61 -10.38 10.77
C GLU A 116 -39.18 -10.92 12.15
#